data_AF-A0A2S9G741-F1
#
_entry.id   AF-A0A2S9G741-F1
#
_cell.length_a   1.000
_cell.length_b   1.000
_cell.length_c   1.000
_cell.angle_alpha   90.00
_cell.angle_beta   90.00
_cell.angle_gamma   90.00
#
_symmetry.space_group_name_H-M   'P 1'
#
loop_
_entity.id
_entity.type
_entity.pdbx_description
1 polymer ?
#
loop_
_entity_poly.entity_id
_entity_poly.type
_entity_poly.pdbx_seq_one_letter_code
_entity_poly.pdbx_strand_id
1 'polypeptide(L)'
;FPGQGIQSKGMGMDVRARSKAARKVWDSADKFTRETLGFSVLPVVRDNPTSLIASGVHYHHPEGVLYLTQFTQVAMATVAAAQVA
;
A
#
# COMPACT_ATOMS: atom_id res chain seq x y z
N PHE A 1 -7.54 2.35 14.60
CA PHE A 1 -6.64 2.18 13.44
C PHE A 1 -5.26 2.68 13.82
N PRO A 2 -4.19 1.90 13.63
CA PRO A 2 -2.86 2.29 14.07
C PRO A 2 -2.35 3.54 13.33
N GLY A 3 -1.51 4.33 14.00
CA GLY A 3 -0.91 5.55 13.47
C GLY A 3 0.33 5.31 12.58
N GLN A 4 0.90 6.39 12.04
CA GLN A 4 2.16 6.36 11.30
C GLN A 4 3.29 5.86 12.21
N GLY A 5 4.07 4.86 11.77
CA GLY A 5 5.17 4.25 12.52
C GLY A 5 5.15 2.71 12.57
N ILE A 6 4.01 2.07 12.29
CA ILE A 6 3.90 0.60 12.27
C ILE A 6 4.04 -0.01 10.87
N GLN A 7 4.23 0.83 9.84
CA GLN A 7 4.33 0.36 8.46
C GLN A 7 5.57 -0.51 8.28
N SER A 8 5.37 -1.68 7.70
CA SER A 8 6.44 -2.63 7.41
C SER A 8 6.20 -3.28 6.06
N LYS A 9 7.29 -3.66 5.39
CA LYS A 9 7.23 -4.41 4.15
C LYS A 9 6.43 -5.70 4.38
N GLY A 10 5.47 -5.97 3.52
CA GLY A 10 4.59 -7.14 3.58
C GLY A 10 3.40 -7.03 4.53
N MET A 11 3.16 -5.87 5.15
CA MET A 11 2.03 -5.71 6.08
C MET A 11 0.68 -6.05 5.44
N GLY A 12 -0.16 -6.81 6.15
CA GLY A 12 -1.51 -7.19 5.69
C GLY A 12 -1.56 -8.21 4.54
N MET A 13 -0.42 -8.65 4.01
CA MET A 13 -0.36 -9.62 2.91
C MET A 13 -0.81 -11.03 3.34
N ASP A 14 -0.58 -11.41 4.59
CA ASP A 14 -1.05 -12.69 5.15
C ASP A 14 -2.57 -12.74 5.21
N VAL A 15 -3.22 -11.64 5.63
CA VAL A 15 -4.68 -11.53 5.67
C VAL A 15 -5.25 -11.58 4.26
N ARG A 16 -4.60 -10.90 3.30
CA ARG A 16 -4.95 -10.96 1.88
C ARG A 16 -4.88 -12.39 1.32
N ALA A 17 -3.90 -13.18 1.74
CA ALA A 17 -3.73 -14.56 1.27
C ALA A 17 -4.83 -15.50 1.82
N ARG A 18 -5.32 -15.24 3.04
CA ARG A 18 -6.27 -16.11 3.75
C ARG A 18 -7.74 -15.74 3.54
N SER A 19 -8.06 -14.47 3.33
CA SER A 19 -9.44 -13.96 3.22
C SER A 19 -9.78 -13.47 1.81
N LYS A 20 -10.86 -14.01 1.23
CA LYS A 20 -11.43 -13.52 -0.04
C LYS A 20 -11.94 -12.08 0.10
N ALA A 21 -12.49 -11.71 1.25
CA ALA A 21 -12.99 -10.36 1.52
C ALA A 21 -11.83 -9.36 1.57
N ALA A 22 -10.77 -9.68 2.33
CA ALA A 22 -9.56 -8.87 2.38
C ALA A 22 -8.93 -8.72 1.00
N ARG A 23 -8.87 -9.80 0.21
CA ARG A 23 -8.38 -9.74 -1.18
C ARG A 23 -9.19 -8.77 -2.03
N LYS A 24 -10.51 -8.75 -1.92
CA LYS A 24 -11.38 -7.82 -2.64
C LYS A 24 -11.12 -6.36 -2.24
N VAL A 25 -10.86 -6.10 -0.95
CA VAL A 25 -10.48 -4.75 -0.47
C VAL A 25 -9.16 -4.31 -1.09
N TRP A 26 -8.14 -5.17 -1.04
CA TRP A 26 -6.84 -4.90 -1.65
C TRP A 26 -6.92 -4.68 -3.16
N ASP A 27 -7.66 -5.52 -3.87
CA ASP A 27 -7.80 -5.41 -5.32
C ASP A 27 -8.57 -4.12 -5.71
N SER A 28 -9.57 -3.73 -4.92
CA SER A 28 -10.30 -2.45 -5.10
C SER A 28 -9.42 -1.23 -4.84
N ALA A 29 -8.63 -1.25 -3.76
CA ALA A 29 -7.69 -0.18 -3.41
C ALA A 29 -6.58 -0.04 -4.44
N ASP A 30 -6.05 -1.17 -4.93
CA ASP A 30 -5.03 -1.18 -5.97
C ASP A 30 -5.55 -0.63 -7.30
N LYS A 31 -6.77 -1.00 -7.68
CA LYS A 31 -7.43 -0.44 -8.87
C LYS A 31 -7.58 1.08 -8.75
N PHE A 32 -8.12 1.57 -7.62
CA PHE A 32 -8.34 2.99 -7.40
C PHE A 32 -7.04 3.81 -7.42
N THR A 33 -5.98 3.32 -6.75
CA THR A 33 -4.68 4.00 -6.70
C THR A 33 -4.01 4.05 -8.07
N ARG A 34 -4.16 3.00 -8.89
CA ARG A 34 -3.65 3.00 -10.27
C ARG A 34 -4.36 4.02 -11.14
N GLU A 35 -5.68 4.04 -11.10
CA GLU A 35 -6.51 4.93 -11.93
C GLU A 35 -6.40 6.40 -11.50
N THR A 36 -6.29 6.66 -10.20
CA THR A 36 -6.38 8.03 -9.64
C THR A 36 -5.00 8.63 -9.33
N LEU A 37 -4.09 7.82 -8.79
CA LEU A 37 -2.79 8.29 -8.27
C LEU A 37 -1.61 7.82 -9.13
N GLY A 38 -1.84 6.99 -10.13
CA GLY A 38 -0.82 6.54 -11.06
C GLY A 38 0.18 5.54 -10.47
N PHE A 39 -0.14 4.87 -9.36
CA PHE A 39 0.69 3.82 -8.77
C PHE A 39 -0.13 2.66 -8.21
N SER A 40 0.52 1.54 -7.97
CA SER A 40 -0.08 0.35 -7.36
C SER A 40 0.34 0.25 -5.91
N VAL A 41 -0.62 0.18 -4.99
CA VAL A 41 -0.34 0.01 -3.55
C VAL A 41 0.21 -1.39 -3.24
N LEU A 42 -0.12 -2.40 -4.06
CA LEU A 42 0.32 -3.78 -3.84
C LEU A 42 1.87 -3.96 -3.89
N PRO A 43 2.59 -3.55 -4.96
CA PRO A 43 4.05 -3.57 -5.00
C PRO A 43 4.70 -2.68 -3.95
N VAL A 44 4.10 -1.53 -3.64
CA VAL A 44 4.60 -0.62 -2.60
C VAL A 44 4.67 -1.31 -1.24
N VAL A 45 3.61 -2.02 -0.86
CA VAL A 45 3.56 -2.75 0.41
C VAL A 45 4.36 -4.04 0.34
N ARG A 46 4.25 -4.81 -0.74
CA ARG A 46 4.89 -6.12 -0.88
C ARG A 46 6.40 -6.02 -1.01
N ASP A 47 6.88 -5.15 -1.89
CA ASP A 47 8.29 -5.13 -2.31
C ASP A 47 9.06 -3.96 -1.70
N ASN A 48 8.37 -2.86 -1.37
CA ASN A 48 8.93 -1.60 -0.87
C ASN A 48 10.12 -1.10 -1.73
N PRO A 49 9.89 -0.74 -3.01
CA PRO A 49 10.96 -0.26 -3.88
C PRO A 49 11.52 1.08 -3.38
N THR A 50 12.78 1.40 -3.67
CA THR A 50 13.42 2.68 -3.30
C THR A 50 13.00 3.85 -4.19
N SER A 51 12.44 3.57 -5.36
CA SER A 51 11.95 4.57 -6.31
C SER A 51 10.64 4.15 -6.94
N LEU A 52 9.74 5.10 -7.15
CA LEU A 52 8.47 4.89 -7.84
C LEU A 52 8.06 6.15 -8.58
N ILE A 53 7.60 5.99 -9.84
CA ILE A 53 7.01 7.09 -10.60
C ILE A 53 5.49 6.94 -10.50
N ALA A 54 4.80 7.98 -10.00
CA ALA A 54 3.34 8.04 -9.96
C ALA A 54 2.88 9.34 -10.61
N SER A 55 1.97 9.26 -11.58
CA SER A 55 1.43 10.41 -12.30
C SER A 55 2.50 11.39 -12.82
N GLY A 56 3.63 10.86 -13.31
CA GLY A 56 4.75 11.66 -13.84
C GLY A 56 5.69 12.25 -12.78
N VAL A 57 5.42 12.06 -11.49
CA VAL A 57 6.29 12.49 -10.39
C VAL A 57 7.17 11.33 -9.94
N HIS A 58 8.48 11.56 -9.86
CA HIS A 58 9.44 10.58 -9.36
C HIS A 58 9.58 10.71 -7.84
N TYR A 59 9.21 9.66 -7.12
CA TYR A 59 9.36 9.54 -5.69
C TYR A 59 10.53 8.62 -5.36
N HIS A 60 11.38 9.05 -4.44
CA HIS A 60 12.54 8.30 -4.00
C HIS A 60 12.69 8.35 -2.48
N HIS A 61 13.03 7.22 -1.86
CA HIS A 61 13.40 7.14 -0.46
C HIS A 61 14.47 6.04 -0.27
N PRO A 62 15.56 6.31 0.47
CA PRO A 62 16.68 5.36 0.60
C PRO A 62 16.27 4.03 1.23
N GLU A 63 15.32 4.06 2.16
CA GLU A 63 14.81 2.86 2.85
C GLU A 63 13.56 2.26 2.17
N GLY A 64 13.12 2.83 1.05
CA GLY A 64 11.92 2.40 0.34
C GLY A 64 10.75 3.38 0.44
N VAL A 65 9.99 3.50 -0.66
CA VAL A 65 8.92 4.48 -0.82
C VAL A 65 7.76 4.28 0.15
N LEU A 66 7.60 3.08 0.74
CA LEU A 66 6.57 2.83 1.77
C LEU A 66 6.73 3.77 2.99
N TYR A 67 7.92 4.31 3.23
CA TYR A 67 8.20 5.25 4.32
C TYR A 67 7.93 6.72 3.98
N LEU A 68 7.55 7.04 2.74
CA LEU A 68 7.04 8.36 2.39
C LEU A 68 5.56 8.46 2.78
N THR A 69 5.19 9.57 3.42
CA THR A 69 3.83 9.82 3.94
C THR A 69 2.73 9.54 2.92
N GLN A 70 2.90 9.95 1.66
CA GLN A 70 1.90 9.72 0.60
C GLN A 70 1.60 8.24 0.34
N PHE A 71 2.57 7.35 0.58
CA PHE A 71 2.40 5.91 0.38
C PHE A 71 2.05 5.22 1.70
N THR A 72 2.65 5.64 2.81
CA THR A 72 2.37 5.08 4.14
C THR A 72 0.89 5.20 4.49
N GLN A 73 0.29 6.38 4.30
CA GLN A 73 -1.10 6.61 4.70
C GLN A 73 -2.08 5.74 3.89
N VAL A 74 -1.86 5.65 2.57
CA VAL A 74 -2.69 4.82 1.67
C VAL A 74 -2.55 3.34 2.02
N ALA A 75 -1.32 2.88 2.26
CA ALA A 75 -1.05 1.51 2.62
C ALA A 75 -1.69 1.13 3.97
N MET A 76 -1.56 1.99 4.98
CA MET A 76 -2.15 1.82 6.30
C MET A 76 -3.68 1.78 6.25
N ALA A 77 -4.30 2.68 5.49
CA ALA A 77 -5.75 2.69 5.30
C ALA A 77 -6.23 1.39 4.62
N THR A 78 -5.48 0.88 3.66
CA THR A 78 -5.82 -0.37 2.96
C THR A 78 -5.71 -1.59 3.89
N VAL A 79 -4.64 -1.68 4.69
CA VAL A 79 -4.47 -2.74 5.70
C VAL A 79 -5.60 -2.71 6.72
N ALA A 80 -5.89 -1.53 7.25
CA ALA A 80 -6.98 -1.29 8.20
C ALA A 80 -8.33 -1.76 7.65
N ALA A 81 -8.68 -1.37 6.43
CA ALA A 81 -9.92 -1.78 5.78
C ALA A 81 -9.96 -3.30 5.53
N ALA A 82 -8.84 -3.89 5.12
CA ALA A 82 -8.75 -5.32 4.85
C ALA A 82 -8.82 -6.19 6.12
N GLN A 83 -8.42 -5.66 7.29
CA GLN A 83 -8.53 -6.36 8.57
C GLN A 83 -9.95 -6.43 9.12
N VAL A 84 -10.81 -5.48 8.75
CA VAL A 84 -12.19 -5.39 9.23
C VAL A 84 -13.18 -6.11 8.28
N ALA A 85 -12.70 -6.61 7.13
CA ALA A 85 -13.48 -7.25 6.07
C ALA A 85 -13.44 -8.79 6.14
#